data_AF-A0AAU7C9Q0-F1
#
_entry.id   AF-A0AAU7C9Q0-F1
#
_cell.length_a   1.000
_cell.length_b   1.000
_cell.length_c   1.000
_cell.angle_alpha   90.00
_cell.angle_beta   90.00
_cell.angle_gamma   90.00
#
_symmetry.space_group_name_H-M   'P 1'
#
loop_
_entity.id
_entity.type
_entity.pdbx_description
1 polymer ?
#
loop_
_entity_poly.entity_id
_entity_poly.type
_entity_poly.pdbx_seq_one_letter_code
_entity_poly.pdbx_strand_id
1 'polypeptide(L)'
;MAKKKPGKKSPKKPPRTWQVAEPLSELPDPHVLDEVMRDFLGQMAGSNAPGTPQGQAEEIMFQALAITDKRKRASLARKALEISPDCTDAYILLGELAKTRKEALEFYRQGVEAGERSLGPDYFKSQTGQFWRLLETRPYMRARLSLADVLWTLGHRDEAIAHLQAILQLNPGDNQGVRYVLAGWLLNMDRFDELACLLDEFDEATAAWAYTKALLAFRRDGDVPTSRKQLKAAQQVNKYVPDYLLGKKPMPREQPAFYGLGDANEAILYTGSAMGGWKSTPGALAWLRAAVPKSKGPKSRQSKPQGPLPLVQKQLLRLPQEFDVWQADFRQLRARTESGGELVHPWVVIVTSRSDDLILSQSLVESAPTADLLWDQLAAAMQAPIVGDAHRPTALQVHAGEAWEVLMPALKAIGIEVEVLPTLDQMDVVFEELESALAGDQPPSLLDMPGVTPEMANGFYQAAAEFYRSAPWRKLGYESAIRVECDRLESGPRYAVVMGQSGLTFGLAIYDDLKVLKKLWSGRMSDDENARETVALSVTYDDDSGITDGDLKAIEDYEWEIVSPEAYPSIFRKERGLSMRPPLGWELEFMQACLRAIPEFVARHPTDNLTKYDTTIRVTSGELRLTLSWADA
;
A
#
# COMPACT_ATOMS: atom_id res chain seq x y z
N MET A 1 -40.76 -40.38 54.89
CA MET A 1 -40.28 -39.40 53.89
C MET A 1 -39.39 -40.13 52.89
N ALA A 2 -39.95 -40.49 51.73
CA ALA A 2 -39.33 -41.41 50.78
C ALA A 2 -38.44 -40.67 49.76
N LYS A 3 -37.18 -41.11 49.64
CA LYS A 3 -36.18 -40.64 48.68
C LYS A 3 -36.64 -40.94 47.25
N LYS A 4 -36.88 -39.90 46.44
CA LYS A 4 -37.20 -40.01 45.01
C LYS A 4 -35.93 -40.13 44.16
N LYS A 5 -36.00 -41.05 43.19
CA LYS A 5 -35.02 -41.40 42.16
C LYS A 5 -34.66 -40.23 41.22
N PRO A 6 -33.47 -40.23 40.58
CA PRO A 6 -33.06 -39.21 39.62
C PRO A 6 -33.77 -39.40 38.26
N GLY A 7 -34.22 -38.30 37.67
CA GLY A 7 -34.94 -38.24 36.41
C GLY A 7 -34.04 -38.52 35.18
N LYS A 8 -34.61 -39.26 34.22
CA LYS A 8 -34.04 -39.64 32.92
C LYS A 8 -33.61 -38.42 32.10
N LYS A 9 -32.37 -38.44 31.58
CA LYS A 9 -31.89 -37.57 30.52
C LYS A 9 -32.46 -38.04 29.17
N SER A 10 -33.09 -37.12 28.44
CA SER A 10 -33.49 -37.31 27.04
C SER A 10 -32.24 -37.39 26.13
N PRO A 11 -32.22 -38.25 25.10
CA PRO A 11 -31.06 -38.35 24.21
C PRO A 11 -30.95 -37.11 23.30
N LYS A 12 -29.76 -36.49 23.29
CA LYS A 12 -29.40 -35.41 22.36
C LYS A 12 -29.47 -35.94 20.92
N LYS A 13 -30.30 -35.33 20.07
CA LYS A 13 -30.22 -35.51 18.62
C LYS A 13 -28.85 -35.03 18.13
N PRO A 14 -28.17 -35.76 17.23
CA PRO A 14 -26.92 -35.29 16.65
C PRO A 14 -27.19 -34.00 15.83
N PRO A 15 -26.20 -33.11 15.71
CA PRO A 15 -26.32 -31.94 14.84
C PRO A 15 -26.58 -32.44 13.41
N ARG A 16 -27.55 -31.83 12.73
CA ARG A 16 -27.73 -32.02 11.29
C ARG A 16 -26.44 -31.58 10.61
N THR A 17 -25.65 -32.54 10.17
CA THR A 17 -24.63 -32.32 9.15
C THR A 17 -25.36 -31.81 7.93
N TRP A 18 -25.29 -30.51 7.67
CA TRP A 18 -25.50 -29.99 6.34
C TRP A 18 -24.40 -30.62 5.50
N GLN A 19 -24.77 -31.64 4.73
CA GLN A 19 -23.92 -32.08 3.64
C GLN A 19 -23.65 -30.83 2.81
N VAL A 20 -22.38 -30.46 2.75
CA VAL A 20 -21.86 -29.48 1.80
C VAL A 20 -22.39 -29.96 0.45
N ALA A 21 -23.34 -29.21 -0.12
CA ALA A 21 -23.72 -29.43 -1.51
C ALA A 21 -22.41 -29.39 -2.30
N GLU A 22 -22.20 -30.38 -3.16
CA GLU A 22 -21.13 -30.34 -4.16
C GLU A 22 -21.08 -28.94 -4.76
N PRO A 23 -19.87 -28.37 -5.01
CA PRO A 23 -19.79 -27.07 -5.66
C PRO A 23 -20.63 -27.17 -6.92
N LEU A 24 -21.69 -26.35 -6.99
CA LEU A 24 -22.49 -26.22 -8.19
C LEU A 24 -21.50 -26.03 -9.33
N SER A 25 -21.45 -27.02 -10.21
CA SER A 25 -20.70 -26.99 -11.45
C SER A 25 -20.83 -25.60 -12.05
N GLU A 26 -19.70 -25.00 -12.43
CA GLU A 26 -19.55 -23.69 -13.07
C GLU A 26 -20.85 -23.28 -13.77
N LEU A 27 -21.52 -22.27 -13.22
CA LEU A 27 -22.64 -21.66 -13.92
C LEU A 27 -22.13 -21.26 -15.32
N PRO A 28 -22.90 -21.52 -16.39
CA PRO A 28 -22.51 -21.11 -17.73
C PRO A 28 -22.18 -19.61 -17.73
N ASP A 29 -21.22 -19.20 -18.57
CA ASP A 29 -20.88 -17.80 -18.76
C ASP A 29 -22.17 -16.96 -18.87
N PRO A 30 -22.29 -15.83 -18.12
CA PRO A 30 -23.47 -14.96 -18.20
C PRO A 30 -23.92 -14.62 -19.63
N HIS A 31 -23.00 -14.57 -20.59
CA HIS A 31 -23.31 -14.38 -22.01
C HIS A 31 -24.11 -15.56 -22.60
N VAL A 32 -23.76 -16.78 -22.22
CA VAL A 32 -24.45 -18.01 -22.64
C VAL A 32 -25.84 -18.08 -22.00
N LEU A 33 -26.01 -17.66 -20.75
CA LEU A 33 -27.32 -17.60 -20.08
C LEU A 33 -28.25 -16.55 -20.69
N ASP A 34 -27.72 -15.37 -21.02
CA ASP A 34 -28.46 -14.28 -21.67
C ASP A 34 -28.98 -14.68 -23.06
N GLU A 35 -28.21 -15.48 -23.78
CA GLU A 35 -28.57 -15.97 -25.11
C GLU A 35 -29.54 -17.15 -25.06
N VAL A 36 -29.41 -18.08 -24.12
CA VAL A 36 -30.44 -19.11 -23.86
C VAL A 36 -31.79 -18.46 -23.53
N MET A 37 -31.77 -17.35 -22.79
CA MET A 37 -32.95 -16.53 -22.52
C MET A 37 -33.45 -15.83 -23.79
N ARG A 38 -32.56 -15.38 -24.68
CA ARG A 38 -32.90 -14.78 -25.99
C ARG A 38 -33.53 -15.80 -26.94
N ASP A 39 -32.99 -17.00 -27.05
CA ASP A 39 -33.55 -18.08 -27.87
C ASP A 39 -34.92 -18.51 -27.36
N PHE A 40 -35.06 -18.65 -26.04
CA PHE A 40 -36.33 -18.99 -25.40
C PHE A 40 -37.39 -17.91 -25.62
N LEU A 41 -37.02 -16.63 -25.47
CA LEU A 41 -37.93 -15.50 -25.70
C LEU A 41 -38.18 -15.25 -27.19
N GLY A 42 -37.20 -15.45 -28.07
CA GLY A 42 -37.31 -15.34 -29.51
C GLY A 42 -38.26 -16.38 -30.10
N GLN A 43 -38.26 -17.61 -29.55
CA GLN A 43 -39.26 -18.63 -29.86
C GLN A 43 -40.69 -18.25 -29.42
N MET A 44 -40.84 -17.37 -28.43
CA MET A 44 -42.16 -16.88 -27.96
C MET A 44 -42.60 -15.55 -28.58
N ALA A 45 -41.68 -14.65 -28.92
CA ALA A 45 -41.96 -13.25 -29.26
C ALA A 45 -41.65 -12.85 -30.71
N GLY A 46 -41.00 -13.72 -31.50
CA GLY A 46 -40.74 -13.46 -32.92
C GLY A 46 -39.83 -12.25 -33.20
N SER A 47 -38.98 -11.85 -32.24
CA SER A 47 -37.94 -10.83 -32.46
C SER A 47 -36.60 -11.48 -32.84
N ASN A 48 -35.95 -10.87 -33.85
CA ASN A 48 -34.73 -11.25 -34.57
C ASN A 48 -34.80 -12.56 -35.35
N ALA A 49 -35.25 -12.45 -36.61
CA ALA A 49 -35.30 -13.57 -37.54
C ALA A 49 -33.88 -14.13 -37.82
N PRO A 50 -33.65 -15.45 -37.64
CA PRO A 50 -32.36 -16.10 -37.94
C PRO A 50 -31.89 -15.98 -39.41
N GLY A 51 -32.70 -15.38 -40.30
CA GLY A 51 -32.35 -15.13 -41.70
C GLY A 51 -31.71 -13.77 -42.01
N THR A 52 -31.51 -12.89 -41.02
CA THR A 52 -30.85 -11.58 -41.24
C THR A 52 -29.31 -11.72 -41.17
N PRO A 53 -28.54 -10.87 -41.87
CA PRO A 53 -27.08 -10.85 -41.71
C PRO A 53 -26.65 -10.67 -40.25
N GLN A 54 -27.37 -9.86 -39.47
CA GLN A 54 -27.13 -9.69 -38.05
C GLN A 54 -27.36 -10.97 -37.24
N GLY A 55 -28.47 -11.67 -37.45
CA GLY A 55 -28.74 -12.95 -36.76
C GLY A 55 -27.72 -14.04 -37.11
N GLN A 56 -27.26 -14.10 -38.35
CA GLN A 56 -26.20 -15.02 -38.77
C GLN A 56 -24.84 -14.71 -38.11
N ALA A 57 -24.53 -13.42 -37.96
CA ALA A 57 -23.32 -12.99 -37.27
C ALA A 57 -23.39 -13.34 -35.76
N GLU A 58 -24.55 -13.16 -35.12
CA GLU A 58 -24.79 -13.54 -33.72
C GLU A 58 -24.62 -15.05 -33.50
N GLU A 59 -25.14 -15.91 -34.39
CA GLU A 59 -24.95 -17.37 -34.29
C GLU A 59 -23.48 -17.78 -34.40
N ILE A 60 -22.69 -17.10 -35.26
CA ILE A 60 -21.24 -17.33 -35.34
C ILE A 60 -20.54 -16.89 -34.06
N MET A 61 -21.01 -15.80 -33.45
CA MET A 61 -20.46 -15.33 -32.18
C MET A 61 -20.75 -16.29 -31.03
N PHE A 62 -21.92 -16.93 -30.99
CA PHE A 62 -22.20 -18.01 -30.04
C PHE A 62 -21.19 -19.15 -30.15
N GLN A 63 -20.92 -19.61 -31.37
CA GLN A 63 -19.89 -20.63 -31.61
C GLN A 63 -18.50 -20.16 -31.17
N ALA A 64 -18.19 -18.88 -31.40
CA ALA A 64 -16.93 -18.30 -30.96
C ALA A 64 -16.79 -18.29 -29.43
N LEU A 65 -17.84 -17.94 -28.69
CA LEU A 65 -17.82 -17.87 -27.23
C LEU A 65 -17.73 -19.25 -26.57
N ALA A 66 -18.27 -20.30 -27.20
CA ALA A 66 -18.17 -21.67 -26.71
C ALA A 66 -16.77 -22.33 -26.88
N ILE A 67 -15.88 -21.72 -27.67
CA ILE A 67 -14.55 -22.27 -27.97
C ILE A 67 -13.49 -21.64 -27.07
N THR A 68 -12.54 -22.43 -26.57
CA THR A 68 -11.43 -21.94 -25.73
C THR A 68 -10.24 -21.42 -26.55
N ASP A 69 -9.99 -21.94 -27.75
CA ASP A 69 -8.85 -21.57 -28.60
C ASP A 69 -8.96 -20.12 -29.09
N LYS A 70 -8.08 -19.25 -28.58
CA LYS A 70 -8.04 -17.81 -28.89
C LYS A 70 -7.95 -17.50 -30.39
N ARG A 71 -7.22 -18.28 -31.18
CA ARG A 71 -7.06 -18.01 -32.63
C ARG A 71 -8.34 -18.33 -33.38
N LYS A 72 -8.99 -19.45 -33.04
CA LYS A 72 -10.29 -19.83 -33.62
C LYS A 72 -11.38 -18.83 -33.25
N ARG A 73 -11.44 -18.41 -31.98
CA ARG A 73 -12.33 -17.34 -31.51
C ARG A 73 -12.19 -16.07 -32.36
N ALA A 74 -10.96 -15.58 -32.53
CA ALA A 74 -10.69 -14.38 -33.33
C ALA A 74 -11.03 -14.58 -34.82
N SER A 75 -10.84 -15.78 -35.38
CA SER A 75 -11.22 -16.08 -36.76
C SER A 75 -12.73 -16.03 -36.96
N LEU A 76 -13.50 -16.57 -36.01
CA LEU A 76 -14.96 -16.56 -36.07
C LEU A 76 -15.52 -15.15 -35.88
N ALA A 77 -14.95 -14.36 -34.97
CA ALA A 77 -15.33 -12.95 -34.80
C ALA A 77 -15.14 -12.15 -36.10
N ARG A 78 -14.00 -12.31 -36.78
CA ARG A 78 -13.78 -11.65 -38.08
C ARG A 78 -14.78 -12.11 -39.14
N LYS A 79 -15.11 -13.40 -39.18
CA LYS A 79 -16.13 -13.94 -40.08
C LYS A 79 -17.52 -13.35 -39.79
N ALA A 80 -17.88 -13.16 -38.52
CA ALA A 80 -19.12 -12.49 -38.14
C ALA A 80 -19.17 -11.05 -38.67
N LEU A 81 -18.05 -10.32 -38.59
CA LEU A 81 -17.94 -8.95 -39.13
C LEU A 81 -18.00 -8.89 -40.67
N GLU A 82 -17.53 -9.92 -41.38
CA GLU A 82 -17.69 -10.02 -42.84
C GLU A 82 -19.17 -10.15 -43.25
N ILE A 83 -20.00 -10.75 -42.39
CA ILE A 83 -21.43 -10.95 -42.63
C ILE A 83 -22.24 -9.73 -42.16
N SER A 84 -21.94 -9.22 -40.96
CA SER A 84 -22.54 -8.01 -40.40
C SER A 84 -21.46 -7.13 -39.77
N PRO A 85 -21.11 -5.99 -40.41
CA PRO A 85 -20.22 -4.99 -39.82
C PRO A 85 -20.74 -4.36 -38.53
N ASP A 86 -22.02 -4.57 -38.20
CA ASP A 86 -22.66 -4.03 -36.99
C ASP A 86 -22.78 -5.08 -35.86
N CYS A 87 -22.08 -6.22 -35.99
CA CYS A 87 -22.00 -7.24 -34.95
C CYS A 87 -21.12 -6.75 -33.78
N THR A 88 -21.76 -6.20 -32.74
CA THR A 88 -21.06 -5.62 -31.57
C THR A 88 -20.24 -6.65 -30.79
N ASP A 89 -20.79 -7.86 -30.56
CA ASP A 89 -20.08 -8.89 -29.79
C ASP A 89 -18.78 -9.36 -30.48
N ALA A 90 -18.70 -9.30 -31.81
CA ALA A 90 -17.47 -9.61 -32.55
C ALA A 90 -16.35 -8.61 -32.23
N TYR A 91 -16.67 -7.32 -32.16
CA TYR A 91 -15.71 -6.29 -31.76
C TYR A 91 -15.27 -6.45 -30.31
N ILE A 92 -16.19 -6.76 -29.40
CA ILE A 92 -15.85 -7.03 -27.99
C ILE A 92 -14.84 -8.19 -27.91
N LEU A 93 -15.14 -9.31 -28.58
CA LEU A 93 -14.26 -10.49 -28.59
C LEU A 93 -12.89 -10.20 -29.21
N LEU A 94 -12.82 -9.39 -30.28
CA LEU A 94 -11.55 -8.99 -30.86
C LEU A 94 -10.76 -8.07 -29.93
N GLY A 95 -11.43 -7.18 -29.20
CA GLY A 95 -10.83 -6.35 -28.17
C GLY A 95 -10.25 -7.16 -27.01
N GLU A 96 -10.97 -8.18 -26.52
CA GLU A 96 -10.48 -9.10 -25.48
C GLU A 96 -9.25 -9.90 -25.92
N LEU A 97 -9.16 -10.21 -27.21
CA LEU A 97 -8.09 -11.00 -27.81
C LEU A 97 -6.95 -10.15 -28.39
N ALA A 98 -7.08 -8.82 -28.32
CA ALA A 98 -6.08 -7.89 -28.82
C ALA A 98 -4.75 -8.07 -28.09
N LYS A 99 -3.65 -7.81 -28.79
CA LYS A 99 -2.31 -7.98 -28.20
C LYS A 99 -1.87 -6.78 -27.39
N THR A 100 -2.47 -5.63 -27.65
CA THR A 100 -2.13 -4.35 -27.01
C THR A 100 -3.40 -3.62 -26.62
N ARG A 101 -3.34 -2.81 -25.56
CA ARG A 101 -4.48 -1.99 -25.12
C ARG A 101 -4.91 -0.97 -26.18
N LYS A 102 -3.97 -0.47 -27.00
CA LYS A 102 -4.27 0.44 -28.12
C LYS A 102 -5.11 -0.25 -29.21
N GLU A 103 -4.78 -1.50 -29.53
CA GLU A 103 -5.58 -2.31 -30.45
C GLU A 103 -6.96 -2.63 -29.86
N ALA A 104 -7.02 -2.96 -28.56
CA ALA A 104 -8.30 -3.18 -27.86
C ALA A 104 -9.19 -1.93 -27.87
N LEU A 105 -8.61 -0.75 -27.66
CA LEU A 105 -9.32 0.54 -27.73
C LEU A 105 -10.02 0.75 -29.06
N GLU A 106 -9.32 0.49 -30.17
CA GLU A 106 -9.90 0.63 -31.50
C GLU A 106 -11.08 -0.33 -31.70
N PHE A 107 -10.93 -1.61 -31.33
CA PHE A 107 -12.03 -2.56 -31.43
C PHE A 107 -13.22 -2.19 -30.55
N TYR A 108 -13.01 -1.76 -29.31
CA TYR A 108 -14.14 -1.37 -28.44
C TYR A 108 -14.84 -0.09 -28.92
N ARG A 109 -14.11 0.89 -29.49
CA ARG A 109 -14.72 2.05 -30.15
C ARG A 109 -15.61 1.62 -31.32
N GLN A 110 -15.07 0.77 -32.19
CA GLN A 110 -15.83 0.21 -33.31
C GLN A 110 -17.06 -0.58 -32.84
N GLY A 111 -16.96 -1.31 -31.73
CA GLY A 111 -18.08 -2.02 -31.11
C GLY A 111 -19.19 -1.09 -30.62
N VAL A 112 -18.83 0.03 -29.96
CA VAL A 112 -19.80 1.04 -29.52
C VAL A 112 -20.48 1.69 -30.72
N GLU A 113 -19.72 2.09 -31.75
CA GLU A 113 -20.27 2.67 -32.99
C GLU A 113 -21.18 1.69 -33.73
N ALA A 114 -20.80 0.41 -33.80
CA ALA A 114 -21.61 -0.67 -34.37
C ALA A 114 -22.94 -0.82 -33.64
N GLY A 115 -22.92 -0.82 -32.31
CA GLY A 115 -24.14 -0.87 -31.50
C GLY A 115 -25.04 0.35 -31.71
N GLU A 116 -24.46 1.55 -31.85
CA GLU A 116 -25.22 2.78 -32.14
C GLU A 116 -25.91 2.73 -33.51
N ARG A 117 -25.21 2.23 -34.54
CA ARG A 117 -25.80 2.02 -35.87
C ARG A 117 -26.89 0.95 -35.88
N SER A 118 -26.64 -0.17 -35.19
CA SER A 118 -27.57 -1.31 -35.13
C SER A 118 -28.88 -0.96 -34.42
N LEU A 119 -28.80 -0.26 -33.30
CA LEU A 119 -29.97 0.13 -32.51
C LEU A 119 -30.70 1.35 -33.10
N GLY A 120 -29.95 2.32 -33.64
CA GLY A 120 -30.49 3.55 -34.21
C GLY A 120 -31.02 4.57 -33.18
N PRO A 121 -31.06 5.87 -33.53
CA PRO A 121 -31.27 6.96 -32.58
C PRO A 121 -32.66 6.98 -31.92
N ASP A 122 -33.69 6.48 -32.59
CA ASP A 122 -35.06 6.43 -32.04
C ASP A 122 -35.21 5.36 -30.95
N TYR A 123 -34.42 4.28 -31.04
CA TYR A 123 -34.40 3.24 -30.02
C TYR A 123 -33.78 3.77 -28.72
N PHE A 124 -32.70 4.53 -28.81
CA PHE A 124 -32.11 5.22 -27.65
C PHE A 124 -33.12 6.14 -26.97
N LYS A 125 -33.83 6.98 -27.73
CA LYS A 125 -34.82 7.90 -27.17
C LYS A 125 -35.99 7.20 -26.48
N SER A 126 -36.51 6.13 -27.09
CA SER A 126 -37.69 5.43 -26.58
C SER A 126 -37.41 4.46 -25.44
N GLN A 127 -36.18 3.92 -25.37
CA GLN A 127 -35.82 2.84 -24.44
C GLN A 127 -34.82 3.27 -23.34
N THR A 128 -34.39 4.54 -23.30
CA THR A 128 -33.52 5.05 -22.21
C THR A 128 -34.10 4.69 -20.84
N GLY A 129 -33.25 4.19 -19.95
CA GLY A 129 -33.65 3.70 -18.64
C GLY A 129 -33.99 2.21 -18.59
N GLN A 130 -34.14 1.55 -19.74
CA GLN A 130 -34.58 0.15 -19.84
C GLN A 130 -33.57 -0.77 -20.54
N PHE A 131 -32.39 -0.27 -20.90
CA PHE A 131 -31.42 -0.97 -21.74
C PHE A 131 -30.97 -2.33 -21.18
N TRP A 132 -31.00 -2.55 -19.87
CA TRP A 132 -30.65 -3.86 -19.33
C TRP A 132 -31.75 -4.91 -19.49
N ARG A 133 -33.01 -4.48 -19.53
CA ARG A 133 -34.17 -5.37 -19.68
C ARG A 133 -34.35 -5.86 -21.11
N LEU A 134 -33.79 -5.13 -22.07
CA LEU A 134 -33.83 -5.43 -23.49
C LEU A 134 -32.55 -6.20 -23.85
N LEU A 135 -32.71 -7.38 -24.43
CA LEU A 135 -31.56 -8.26 -24.71
C LEU A 135 -30.68 -7.68 -25.82
N GLU A 136 -31.30 -7.02 -26.79
CA GLU A 136 -30.70 -6.45 -27.98
C GLU A 136 -29.72 -5.32 -27.67
N THR A 137 -29.91 -4.60 -26.57
CA THR A 137 -29.04 -3.49 -26.14
C THR A 137 -27.86 -3.93 -25.26
N ARG A 138 -27.85 -5.16 -24.76
CA ARG A 138 -26.78 -5.64 -23.87
C ARG A 138 -25.39 -5.67 -24.53
N PRO A 139 -25.22 -6.09 -25.80
CA PRO A 139 -23.93 -5.98 -26.48
C PRO A 139 -23.38 -4.56 -26.49
N TYR A 140 -24.23 -3.55 -26.79
CA TYR A 140 -23.82 -2.14 -26.73
C TYR A 140 -23.36 -1.73 -25.33
N MET A 141 -24.12 -2.09 -24.29
CA MET A 141 -23.78 -1.77 -22.89
C MET A 141 -22.45 -2.41 -22.47
N ARG A 142 -22.18 -3.65 -22.91
CA ARG A 142 -20.89 -4.33 -22.66
C ARG A 142 -19.74 -3.67 -23.42
N ALA A 143 -19.92 -3.37 -24.71
CA ALA A 143 -18.91 -2.67 -25.50
C ALA A 143 -18.52 -1.33 -24.86
N ARG A 144 -19.51 -0.59 -24.35
CA ARG A 144 -19.31 0.70 -23.68
C ARG A 144 -18.56 0.55 -22.35
N LEU A 145 -18.83 -0.51 -21.59
CA LEU A 145 -18.11 -0.82 -20.36
C LEU A 145 -16.65 -1.24 -20.65
N SER A 146 -16.42 -2.11 -21.64
CA SER A 146 -15.07 -2.50 -22.07
C SER A 146 -14.28 -1.31 -22.62
N LEU A 147 -14.95 -0.40 -23.35
CA LEU A 147 -14.36 0.85 -23.81
C LEU A 147 -13.96 1.75 -22.62
N ALA A 148 -14.85 1.92 -21.64
CA ALA A 148 -14.55 2.70 -20.44
C ALA A 148 -13.33 2.14 -19.69
N ASP A 149 -13.25 0.82 -19.51
CA ASP A 149 -12.14 0.18 -18.82
C ASP A 149 -10.82 0.38 -19.58
N VAL A 150 -10.78 0.14 -20.89
CA VAL A 150 -9.53 0.33 -21.64
C VAL A 150 -9.10 1.80 -21.66
N LEU A 151 -10.03 2.74 -21.80
CA LEU A 151 -9.76 4.19 -21.74
C LEU A 151 -9.18 4.57 -20.38
N TRP A 152 -9.76 4.07 -19.29
CA TRP A 152 -9.23 4.26 -17.95
C TRP A 152 -7.78 3.75 -17.88
N THR A 153 -7.52 2.55 -18.38
CA THR A 153 -6.18 1.97 -18.32
C THR A 153 -5.13 2.67 -19.19
N LEU A 154 -5.57 3.32 -20.28
CA LEU A 154 -4.72 4.14 -21.14
C LEU A 154 -4.53 5.57 -20.61
N GLY A 155 -5.23 5.97 -19.55
CA GLY A 155 -5.14 7.30 -18.95
C GLY A 155 -6.15 8.31 -19.50
N HIS A 156 -7.07 7.91 -20.38
CA HIS A 156 -8.17 8.75 -20.88
C HIS A 156 -9.32 8.80 -19.85
N ARG A 157 -9.03 9.35 -18.66
CA ARG A 157 -9.88 9.25 -17.46
C ARG A 157 -11.26 9.90 -17.62
N ASP A 158 -11.33 11.09 -18.21
CA ASP A 158 -12.59 11.81 -18.35
C ASP A 158 -13.54 11.14 -19.36
N GLU A 159 -13.00 10.65 -20.49
CA GLU A 159 -13.76 9.88 -21.48
C GLU A 159 -14.29 8.59 -20.85
N ALA A 160 -13.46 7.87 -20.09
CA ALA A 160 -13.85 6.67 -19.36
C ALA A 160 -15.00 6.93 -18.37
N ILE A 161 -14.91 8.00 -17.57
CA ILE A 161 -15.96 8.41 -16.62
C ILE A 161 -17.26 8.74 -17.35
N ALA A 162 -17.19 9.49 -18.46
CA ALA A 162 -18.37 9.82 -19.27
C ALA A 162 -19.07 8.55 -19.82
N HIS A 163 -18.29 7.52 -20.16
CA HIS A 163 -18.88 6.23 -20.57
C HIS A 163 -19.63 5.54 -19.43
N LEU A 164 -19.10 5.53 -18.19
CA LEU A 164 -19.82 4.96 -17.05
C LEU A 164 -21.08 5.77 -16.69
N GLN A 165 -21.00 7.10 -16.72
CA GLN A 165 -22.14 7.98 -16.46
C GLN A 165 -23.28 7.74 -17.44
N ALA A 166 -23.00 7.65 -18.74
CA ALA A 166 -24.06 7.38 -19.70
C ALA A 166 -24.53 5.91 -19.68
N ILE A 167 -23.73 4.94 -19.19
CA ILE A 167 -24.26 3.60 -18.85
C ILE A 167 -25.33 3.70 -17.75
N LEU A 168 -25.09 4.48 -16.69
CA LEU A 168 -26.08 4.68 -15.61
C LEU A 168 -27.33 5.42 -16.11
N GLN A 169 -27.22 6.35 -17.05
CA GLN A 169 -28.39 7.00 -17.66
C GLN A 169 -29.23 6.01 -18.48
N LEU A 170 -28.60 5.10 -19.22
CA LEU A 170 -29.27 4.08 -20.01
C LEU A 170 -29.84 2.95 -19.14
N ASN A 171 -29.21 2.69 -18.00
CA ASN A 171 -29.59 1.69 -17.01
C ASN A 171 -29.50 2.22 -15.56
N PRO A 172 -30.48 3.02 -15.09
CA PRO A 172 -30.51 3.57 -13.74
C PRO A 172 -30.62 2.50 -12.64
N GLY A 173 -31.13 1.31 -13.00
CA GLY A 173 -31.17 0.16 -12.08
C GLY A 173 -29.79 -0.46 -11.83
N ASP A 174 -28.77 -0.04 -12.58
CA ASP A 174 -27.37 -0.45 -12.50
C ASP A 174 -27.16 -1.93 -12.20
N ASN A 175 -27.78 -2.77 -13.02
CA ASN A 175 -27.64 -4.22 -12.93
C ASN A 175 -26.20 -4.71 -13.15
N GLN A 176 -25.34 -3.89 -13.75
CA GLN A 176 -23.93 -4.21 -14.00
C GLN A 176 -23.02 -3.80 -12.84
N GLY A 177 -23.52 -3.07 -11.84
CA GLY A 177 -22.72 -2.59 -10.71
C GLY A 177 -21.71 -1.49 -11.08
N VAL A 178 -21.96 -0.75 -12.17
CA VAL A 178 -21.10 0.33 -12.66
C VAL A 178 -20.95 1.45 -11.63
N ARG A 179 -21.94 1.68 -10.77
CA ARG A 179 -21.89 2.71 -9.72
C ARG A 179 -20.71 2.52 -8.76
N TYR A 180 -20.32 1.28 -8.45
CA TYR A 180 -19.18 1.03 -7.56
C TYR A 180 -17.86 1.44 -8.23
N VAL A 181 -17.71 1.12 -9.52
CA VAL A 181 -16.53 1.49 -10.32
C VAL A 181 -16.46 3.01 -10.47
N LEU A 182 -17.59 3.63 -10.84
CA LEU A 182 -17.68 5.08 -11.00
C LEU A 182 -17.37 5.81 -9.69
N ALA A 183 -17.88 5.34 -8.55
CA ALA A 183 -17.57 5.94 -7.25
C ALA A 183 -16.06 5.94 -6.95
N GLY A 184 -15.39 4.81 -7.20
CA GLY A 184 -13.93 4.71 -7.06
C GLY A 184 -13.18 5.63 -8.02
N TRP A 185 -13.61 5.73 -9.28
CA TRP A 185 -12.98 6.58 -10.29
C TRP A 185 -13.15 8.08 -10.00
N LEU A 186 -14.35 8.51 -9.60
CA LEU A 186 -14.61 9.89 -9.20
C LEU A 186 -13.80 10.29 -7.97
N LEU A 187 -13.68 9.39 -6.98
CA LEU A 187 -12.83 9.60 -5.82
C LEU A 187 -11.35 9.75 -6.22
N ASN A 188 -10.84 8.88 -7.09
CA ASN A 188 -9.46 8.93 -7.56
C ASN A 188 -9.13 10.21 -8.34
N MET A 189 -10.13 10.77 -9.02
CA MET A 189 -10.00 11.99 -9.83
C MET A 189 -10.39 13.27 -9.07
N ASP A 190 -10.64 13.19 -7.76
CA ASP A 190 -11.08 14.31 -6.91
C ASP A 190 -12.37 15.02 -7.40
N ARG A 191 -13.23 14.30 -8.13
CA ARG A 191 -14.53 14.82 -8.62
C ARG A 191 -15.60 14.71 -7.53
N PHE A 192 -15.37 15.42 -6.42
CA PHE A 192 -16.12 15.27 -5.17
C PHE A 192 -17.60 15.60 -5.27
N ASP A 193 -17.97 16.61 -6.06
CA ASP A 193 -19.38 16.98 -6.25
C ASP A 193 -20.16 15.87 -6.97
N GLU A 194 -19.57 15.33 -8.04
CA GLU A 194 -20.19 14.23 -8.79
C GLU A 194 -20.25 12.95 -7.99
N LEU A 195 -19.22 12.67 -7.18
CA LEU A 195 -19.24 11.56 -6.24
C LEU A 195 -20.33 11.73 -5.19
N ALA A 196 -20.50 12.94 -4.63
CA ALA A 196 -21.58 13.21 -3.68
C ALA A 196 -22.96 12.99 -4.32
N CYS A 197 -23.18 13.51 -5.53
CA CYS A 197 -24.43 13.27 -6.28
C CYS A 197 -24.70 11.78 -6.49
N LEU A 198 -23.68 11.01 -6.91
CA LEU A 198 -23.82 9.56 -7.09
C LEU A 198 -24.16 8.83 -5.78
N LEU A 199 -23.52 9.21 -4.68
CA LEU A 199 -23.74 8.61 -3.35
C LEU A 199 -25.11 8.97 -2.75
N ASP A 200 -25.72 10.07 -3.19
CA ASP A 200 -27.06 10.50 -2.79
C ASP A 200 -28.15 9.90 -3.69
N GLU A 201 -27.87 9.70 -4.99
CA GLU A 201 -28.78 9.05 -5.94
C GLU A 201 -29.05 7.59 -5.57
N PHE A 202 -28.00 6.88 -5.16
CA PHE A 202 -28.09 5.50 -4.70
C PHE A 202 -27.98 5.47 -3.17
N ASP A 203 -29.08 5.48 -2.41
CA ASP A 203 -28.99 5.36 -0.95
C ASP A 203 -28.89 3.89 -0.51
N GLU A 204 -27.66 3.39 -0.39
CA GLU A 204 -27.38 2.02 0.01
C GLU A 204 -26.68 1.92 1.37
N ALA A 205 -27.16 1.02 2.23
CA ALA A 205 -26.55 0.71 3.52
C ALA A 205 -25.43 -0.35 3.41
N THR A 206 -24.58 -0.24 2.39
CA THR A 206 -23.44 -1.15 2.15
C THR A 206 -22.14 -0.57 2.72
N ALA A 207 -21.16 -1.43 2.99
CA ALA A 207 -19.82 -0.99 3.38
C ALA A 207 -19.23 -0.03 2.34
N ALA A 208 -19.41 -0.34 1.05
CA ALA A 208 -18.91 0.48 -0.04
C ALA A 208 -19.44 1.92 0.01
N TRP A 209 -20.74 2.10 0.20
CA TRP A 209 -21.33 3.44 0.28
C TRP A 209 -20.92 4.16 1.55
N ALA A 210 -21.04 3.50 2.71
CA ALA A 210 -20.82 4.14 3.99
C ALA A 210 -19.35 4.58 4.17
N TYR A 211 -18.38 3.74 3.82
CA TYR A 211 -16.97 4.09 3.92
C TYR A 211 -16.53 5.08 2.84
N THR A 212 -17.11 5.05 1.64
CA THR A 212 -16.82 6.07 0.61
C THR A 212 -17.37 7.44 1.01
N LYS A 213 -18.57 7.52 1.60
CA LYS A 213 -19.11 8.75 2.21
C LYS A 213 -18.18 9.28 3.31
N ALA A 214 -17.67 8.40 4.17
CA ALA A 214 -16.72 8.78 5.23
C ALA A 214 -15.39 9.31 4.68
N LEU A 215 -14.81 8.64 3.69
CA LEU A 215 -13.56 9.05 3.06
C LEU A 215 -13.71 10.36 2.26
N LEU A 216 -14.83 10.54 1.55
CA LEU A 216 -15.17 11.78 0.86
C LEU A 216 -15.26 12.96 1.84
N ALA A 217 -15.96 12.77 2.97
CA ALA A 217 -16.06 13.80 4.01
C ALA A 217 -14.69 14.17 4.59
N PHE A 218 -13.84 13.16 4.83
CA PHE A 218 -12.46 13.39 5.29
C PHE A 218 -11.61 14.12 4.25
N ARG A 219 -11.73 13.77 2.96
CA ARG A 219 -11.00 14.47 1.88
C ARG A 219 -11.40 15.94 1.74
N ARG A 220 -12.67 16.27 1.94
CA ARG A 220 -13.18 17.64 1.84
C ARG A 220 -12.78 18.51 3.02
N ASP A 221 -13.03 18.00 4.23
CA ASP A 221 -13.02 18.82 5.44
C ASP A 221 -11.96 18.39 6.47
N GLY A 222 -11.24 17.30 6.21
CA GLY A 222 -10.29 16.70 7.15
C GLY A 222 -10.97 15.98 8.33
N ASP A 223 -10.25 15.90 9.45
CA ASP A 223 -10.75 15.27 10.68
C ASP A 223 -11.65 16.23 11.49
N VAL A 224 -12.91 16.32 11.10
CA VAL A 224 -13.93 17.18 11.70
C VAL A 224 -15.09 16.35 12.27
N PRO A 225 -15.95 16.92 13.15
CA PRO A 225 -17.06 16.16 13.75
C PRO A 225 -17.99 15.48 12.74
N THR A 226 -18.19 16.07 11.55
CA THR A 226 -19.01 15.50 10.47
C THR A 226 -18.37 14.25 9.86
N SER A 227 -17.08 14.29 9.49
CA SER A 227 -16.37 13.14 8.95
C SER A 227 -16.23 12.02 9.99
N ARG A 228 -15.95 12.35 11.25
CA ARG A 228 -15.95 11.38 12.37
C ARG A 228 -17.31 10.69 12.54
N LYS A 229 -18.41 11.43 12.41
CA LYS A 229 -19.77 10.88 12.48
C LYS A 229 -20.01 9.89 11.34
N GLN A 230 -19.60 10.23 10.12
CA GLN A 230 -19.72 9.34 8.94
C GLN A 230 -18.88 8.07 9.12
N LEU A 231 -17.63 8.19 9.58
CA LEU A 231 -16.78 7.03 9.84
C LEU A 231 -17.39 6.10 10.89
N LYS A 232 -17.93 6.65 11.98
CA LYS A 232 -18.60 5.86 13.01
C LYS A 232 -19.83 5.13 12.46
N ALA A 233 -20.60 5.75 11.58
CA ALA A 233 -21.72 5.10 10.89
C ALA A 233 -21.23 3.98 9.97
N ALA A 234 -20.14 4.20 9.22
CA ALA A 234 -19.54 3.18 8.37
C ALA A 234 -19.04 1.96 9.16
N GLN A 235 -18.41 2.18 10.32
CA GLN A 235 -17.98 1.12 11.24
C GLN A 235 -19.15 0.31 11.82
N GLN A 236 -20.34 0.91 11.95
CA GLN A 236 -21.56 0.20 12.36
C GLN A 236 -22.13 -0.66 11.23
N VAL A 237 -22.02 -0.21 9.98
CA VAL A 237 -22.43 -0.97 8.79
C VAL A 237 -21.53 -2.18 8.63
N ASN A 238 -20.21 -1.99 8.69
CA ASN A 238 -19.26 -3.09 8.60
C ASN A 238 -18.02 -2.85 9.47
N LYS A 239 -17.89 -3.66 10.53
CA LYS A 239 -16.80 -3.58 11.52
C LYS A 239 -15.48 -4.20 11.05
N TYR A 240 -15.48 -4.95 9.95
CA TYR A 240 -14.31 -5.69 9.48
C TYR A 240 -13.43 -4.88 8.53
N VAL A 241 -14.00 -3.89 7.83
CA VAL A 241 -13.28 -3.00 6.91
C VAL A 241 -12.02 -2.38 7.53
N PRO A 242 -12.02 -1.87 8.78
CA PRO A 242 -10.81 -1.28 9.35
C PRO A 242 -9.68 -2.28 9.55
N ASP A 243 -9.97 -3.56 9.81
CA ASP A 243 -8.92 -4.58 9.96
C ASP A 243 -8.18 -4.84 8.64
N TYR A 244 -8.90 -4.81 7.51
CA TYR A 244 -8.32 -5.02 6.18
C TYR A 244 -7.64 -3.75 5.63
N LEU A 245 -8.25 -2.57 5.80
CA LEU A 245 -7.63 -1.30 5.40
C LEU A 245 -6.34 -1.00 6.17
N LEU A 246 -6.28 -1.36 7.46
CA LEU A 246 -5.11 -1.15 8.31
C LEU A 246 -4.10 -2.31 8.27
N GLY A 247 -4.28 -3.29 7.40
CA GLY A 247 -3.36 -4.43 7.26
C GLY A 247 -3.31 -5.40 8.44
N LYS A 248 -4.21 -5.29 9.43
CA LYS A 248 -4.29 -6.21 10.58
C LYS A 248 -4.68 -7.63 10.17
N LYS A 249 -5.39 -7.74 9.04
CA LYS A 249 -5.72 -9.02 8.40
C LYS A 249 -5.21 -9.01 6.96
N PRO A 250 -4.56 -10.10 6.52
CA PRO A 250 -4.10 -10.20 5.15
C PRO A 250 -5.30 -10.27 4.18
N MET A 251 -5.13 -9.66 3.02
CA MET A 251 -6.09 -9.80 1.92
C MET A 251 -5.99 -11.20 1.31
N PRO A 252 -7.13 -11.86 1.00
CA PRO A 252 -7.10 -13.15 0.31
C PRO A 252 -6.56 -13.00 -1.12
N ARG A 253 -5.95 -14.06 -1.64
CA ARG A 253 -5.44 -14.09 -3.02
C ARG A 253 -6.56 -14.09 -4.06
N GLU A 254 -7.68 -14.73 -3.73
CA GLU A 254 -8.86 -14.82 -4.59
C GLU A 254 -9.98 -13.95 -4.01
N GLN A 255 -10.74 -13.31 -4.89
CA GLN A 255 -11.89 -12.54 -4.46
C GLN A 255 -13.04 -13.46 -4.04
N PRO A 256 -13.81 -13.10 -3.01
CA PRO A 256 -15.01 -13.84 -2.63
C PRO A 256 -16.03 -13.86 -3.76
N ALA A 257 -16.57 -15.04 -4.09
CA ALA A 257 -17.63 -15.18 -5.10
C ALA A 257 -18.97 -14.53 -4.66
N PHE A 258 -19.19 -14.39 -3.36
CA PHE A 258 -20.40 -13.80 -2.78
C PHE A 258 -20.09 -13.13 -1.44
N TYR A 259 -20.94 -12.19 -1.06
CA TYR A 259 -20.89 -11.52 0.23
C TYR A 259 -22.30 -11.34 0.82
N GLY A 260 -22.36 -11.22 2.14
CA GLY A 260 -23.53 -10.74 2.88
C GLY A 260 -23.29 -9.34 3.45
N LEU A 261 -24.36 -8.54 3.58
CA LEU A 261 -24.27 -7.20 4.17
C LEU A 261 -23.71 -7.27 5.59
N GLY A 262 -22.66 -6.48 5.86
CA GLY A 262 -21.97 -6.38 7.14
C GLY A 262 -20.96 -7.50 7.45
N ASP A 263 -20.76 -8.45 6.54
CA ASP A 263 -19.83 -9.57 6.76
C ASP A 263 -18.37 -9.25 6.35
N ALA A 264 -17.47 -10.21 6.55
CA ALA A 264 -16.06 -10.02 6.20
C ALA A 264 -15.80 -10.04 4.68
N ASN A 265 -16.63 -10.72 3.89
CA ASN A 265 -16.47 -10.77 2.43
C ASN A 265 -16.83 -9.42 1.79
N GLU A 266 -17.86 -8.75 2.30
CA GLU A 266 -18.20 -7.38 1.90
C GLU A 266 -17.02 -6.44 2.17
N ALA A 267 -16.38 -6.59 3.35
CA ALA A 267 -15.20 -5.80 3.70
C ALA A 267 -14.01 -6.07 2.77
N ILE A 268 -13.78 -7.32 2.37
CA ILE A 268 -12.74 -7.69 1.40
C ILE A 268 -13.01 -7.05 0.04
N LEU A 269 -14.25 -7.13 -0.47
CA LEU A 269 -14.61 -6.54 -1.77
C LEU A 269 -14.46 -5.01 -1.76
N TYR A 270 -14.92 -4.35 -0.68
CA TYR A 270 -14.72 -2.92 -0.52
C TYR A 270 -13.23 -2.56 -0.44
N THR A 271 -12.46 -3.27 0.39
CA THR A 271 -11.03 -3.00 0.54
C THR A 271 -10.29 -3.16 -0.79
N GLY A 272 -10.57 -4.24 -1.53
CA GLY A 272 -9.94 -4.50 -2.83
C GLY A 272 -10.16 -3.39 -3.86
N SER A 273 -11.32 -2.73 -3.83
CA SER A 273 -11.66 -1.65 -4.77
C SER A 273 -11.29 -0.25 -4.26
N ALA A 274 -11.34 -0.01 -2.94
CA ALA A 274 -11.19 1.32 -2.35
C ALA A 274 -9.83 1.59 -1.70
N MET A 275 -8.99 0.58 -1.46
CA MET A 275 -7.68 0.74 -0.80
C MET A 275 -6.84 1.85 -1.45
N GLY A 276 -6.83 1.92 -2.78
CA GLY A 276 -6.11 2.97 -3.51
C GLY A 276 -6.58 4.39 -3.18
N GLY A 277 -7.88 4.57 -2.96
CA GLY A 277 -8.46 5.83 -2.51
C GLY A 277 -7.99 6.19 -1.09
N TRP A 278 -7.98 5.22 -0.17
CA TRP A 278 -7.49 5.41 1.20
C TRP A 278 -6.00 5.73 1.25
N LYS A 279 -5.15 4.92 0.59
CA LYS A 279 -3.69 5.13 0.54
C LYS A 279 -3.35 6.47 -0.11
N SER A 280 -4.01 6.86 -1.21
CA SER A 280 -3.77 8.15 -1.87
C SER A 280 -4.36 9.37 -1.13
N THR A 281 -5.01 9.17 0.02
CA THR A 281 -5.50 10.26 0.87
C THR A 281 -4.57 10.46 2.05
N PRO A 282 -3.76 11.54 2.07
CA PRO A 282 -2.84 11.81 3.17
C PRO A 282 -3.54 11.78 4.54
N GLY A 283 -3.04 10.94 5.46
CA GLY A 283 -3.55 10.83 6.83
C GLY A 283 -4.86 10.07 7.01
N ALA A 284 -5.48 9.53 5.95
CA ALA A 284 -6.76 8.83 6.08
C ALA A 284 -6.66 7.50 6.84
N LEU A 285 -5.59 6.72 6.64
CA LEU A 285 -5.41 5.47 7.38
C LEU A 285 -4.98 5.74 8.83
N ALA A 286 -4.18 6.78 9.09
CA ALA A 286 -3.85 7.24 10.44
C ALA A 286 -5.12 7.70 11.19
N TRP A 287 -5.99 8.46 10.52
CA TRP A 287 -7.30 8.83 11.03
C TRP A 287 -8.17 7.61 11.35
N LEU A 288 -8.24 6.65 10.43
CA LEU A 288 -8.96 5.39 10.64
C LEU A 288 -8.38 4.61 11.84
N ARG A 289 -7.04 4.54 11.95
CA ARG A 289 -6.33 3.87 13.05
C ARG A 289 -6.66 4.51 14.39
N ALA A 290 -6.65 5.84 14.47
CA ALA A 290 -6.99 6.60 15.67
C ALA A 290 -8.46 6.41 16.09
N ALA A 291 -9.36 6.18 15.12
CA ALA A 291 -10.77 5.92 15.37
C ALA A 291 -11.06 4.48 15.85
N VAL A 292 -10.13 3.53 15.69
CA VAL A 292 -10.29 2.15 16.14
C VAL A 292 -9.77 2.02 17.59
N PRO A 293 -10.52 1.40 18.52
CA PRO A 293 -10.05 1.19 19.89
C PRO A 293 -8.71 0.44 19.93
N LYS A 294 -7.69 1.01 20.60
CA LYS A 294 -6.41 0.32 20.81
C LYS A 294 -6.63 -0.99 21.56
N SER A 295 -6.03 -2.07 21.07
CA SER A 295 -5.92 -3.33 21.81
C SER A 295 -5.16 -3.06 23.10
N LYS A 296 -5.72 -3.42 24.26
CA LYS A 296 -5.00 -3.32 25.53
C LYS A 296 -3.97 -4.45 25.59
N GLY A 297 -2.76 -4.19 25.10
CA GLY A 297 -1.61 -5.05 25.33
C GLY A 297 -1.30 -5.21 26.83
N PRO A 298 -0.64 -6.30 27.25
CA PRO A 298 -0.24 -6.50 28.63
C PRO A 298 0.79 -5.43 29.01
N LYS A 299 0.42 -4.52 29.92
CA LYS A 299 1.36 -3.52 30.46
C LYS A 299 2.50 -4.24 31.18
N SER A 300 3.74 -4.06 30.72
CA SER A 300 4.90 -4.41 31.54
C SER A 300 4.83 -3.55 32.81
N ARG A 301 4.97 -4.20 33.97
CA ARG A 301 4.79 -3.56 35.27
C ARG A 301 6.14 -3.04 35.74
N GLN A 302 6.72 -2.06 35.05
CA GLN A 302 7.86 -1.32 35.58
C GLN A 302 7.35 -0.37 36.69
N SER A 303 7.90 -0.51 37.90
CA SER A 303 7.62 0.42 39.00
C SER A 303 8.19 1.79 38.67
N LYS A 304 7.48 2.85 39.07
CA LYS A 304 7.97 4.23 38.90
C LYS A 304 9.37 4.38 39.53
N PRO A 305 10.34 5.03 38.87
CA PRO A 305 11.65 5.30 39.45
C PRO A 305 11.53 6.03 40.77
N GLN A 306 12.34 5.65 41.75
CA GLN A 306 12.34 6.21 43.10
C GLN A 306 13.53 7.13 43.34
N GLY A 307 14.65 6.89 42.65
CA GLY A 307 15.84 7.71 42.74
C GLY A 307 16.57 7.60 44.08
N PRO A 308 17.45 8.56 44.40
CA PRO A 308 18.34 8.50 45.56
C PRO A 308 17.60 8.69 46.89
N LEU A 309 16.90 7.65 47.34
CA LEU A 309 16.25 7.62 48.65
C LEU A 309 17.28 7.43 49.78
N PRO A 310 17.17 8.17 50.91
CA PRO A 310 18.11 8.06 52.02
C PRO A 310 18.21 6.64 52.62
N LEU A 311 17.13 5.85 52.55
CA LEU A 311 17.11 4.47 53.03
C LEU A 311 17.94 3.54 52.14
N VAL A 312 17.82 3.71 50.82
CA VAL A 312 18.60 2.94 49.83
C VAL A 312 20.07 3.31 49.93
N GLN A 313 20.43 4.59 50.05
CA GLN A 313 21.81 5.01 50.28
C GLN A 313 22.44 4.37 51.52
N LYS A 314 21.69 4.29 52.64
CA LYS A 314 22.13 3.60 53.85
C LYS A 314 22.31 2.08 53.66
N GLN A 315 21.54 1.46 52.78
CA GLN A 315 21.70 0.04 52.43
C GLN A 315 22.94 -0.16 51.58
N LEU A 316 23.15 0.68 50.56
CA LEU A 316 24.33 0.63 49.69
C LEU A 316 25.62 0.80 50.48
N LEU A 317 25.65 1.72 51.46
CA LEU A 317 26.81 1.90 52.36
C LEU A 317 27.19 0.66 53.18
N ARG A 318 26.29 -0.33 53.33
CA ARG A 318 26.59 -1.59 54.03
C ARG A 318 27.25 -2.63 53.12
N LEU A 319 27.21 -2.44 51.81
CA LEU A 319 27.91 -3.29 50.87
C LEU A 319 29.42 -3.06 50.97
N PRO A 320 30.24 -4.11 50.75
CA PRO A 320 31.68 -3.96 50.63
C PRO A 320 32.00 -2.97 49.51
N GLN A 321 33.07 -2.20 49.69
CA GLN A 321 33.61 -1.37 48.62
C GLN A 321 34.89 -2.02 48.12
N GLU A 322 34.95 -2.28 46.83
CA GLU A 322 36.06 -2.97 46.18
C GLU A 322 36.72 -2.05 45.16
N PHE A 323 38.01 -2.29 44.88
CA PHE A 323 38.72 -1.55 43.85
C PHE A 323 38.23 -2.02 42.48
N ASP A 324 37.20 -1.35 42.00
CA ASP A 324 36.60 -1.53 40.68
C ASP A 324 36.27 -0.15 40.10
N VAL A 325 36.41 -0.05 38.78
CA VAL A 325 36.04 1.11 37.97
C VAL A 325 34.89 0.70 37.08
N TRP A 326 33.70 1.21 37.38
CA TRP A 326 32.52 0.95 36.56
C TRP A 326 32.39 1.97 35.45
N GLN A 327 31.78 1.58 34.35
CA GLN A 327 31.25 2.52 33.36
C GLN A 327 29.73 2.42 33.36
N ALA A 328 29.05 3.56 33.24
CA ALA A 328 27.61 3.58 33.04
C ALA A 328 27.23 4.62 32.00
N ASP A 329 26.38 4.23 31.07
CA ASP A 329 25.85 5.11 30.04
C ASP A 329 24.47 4.64 29.58
N PHE A 330 23.80 5.49 28.80
CA PHE A 330 22.53 5.15 28.20
C PHE A 330 22.41 5.71 26.78
N ARG A 331 21.80 4.93 25.89
CA ARG A 331 21.61 5.30 24.48
C ARG A 331 20.24 4.88 23.99
N GLN A 332 19.69 5.64 23.07
CA GLN A 332 18.52 5.21 22.32
C GLN A 332 18.98 4.28 21.20
N LEU A 333 18.43 3.07 21.15
CA LEU A 333 18.79 2.09 20.13
C LEU A 333 18.22 2.47 18.78
N ARG A 334 18.98 2.16 17.72
CA ARG A 334 18.46 2.21 16.34
C ARG A 334 17.39 1.14 16.12
N ALA A 335 17.58 -0.09 16.59
CA ALA A 335 16.60 -1.17 16.40
C ALA A 335 15.30 -0.94 17.19
N ARG A 336 14.14 -1.21 16.57
CA ARG A 336 12.83 -1.09 17.24
C ARG A 336 12.48 -2.36 18.03
N THR A 337 11.75 -2.18 19.13
CA THR A 337 11.21 -3.29 19.93
C THR A 337 9.72 -3.10 20.18
N GLU A 338 8.97 -4.20 20.33
CA GLU A 338 7.54 -4.13 20.62
C GLU A 338 7.33 -3.74 22.10
N SER A 339 6.68 -2.60 22.33
CA SER A 339 6.13 -2.26 23.64
C SER A 339 4.70 -1.76 23.55
N GLY A 340 3.82 -2.33 24.38
CA GLY A 340 2.40 -1.94 24.42
C GLY A 340 1.62 -2.18 23.11
N GLY A 341 2.17 -2.97 22.18
CA GLY A 341 1.62 -3.19 20.83
C GLY A 341 2.03 -2.15 19.78
N GLU A 342 3.01 -1.31 20.08
CA GLU A 342 3.66 -0.38 19.15
C GLU A 342 5.16 -0.69 19.07
N LEU A 343 5.77 -0.48 17.90
CA LEU A 343 7.22 -0.57 17.73
C LEU A 343 7.84 0.77 18.08
N VAL A 344 8.76 0.79 19.04
CA VAL A 344 9.44 2.02 19.49
C VAL A 344 10.95 1.80 19.51
N HIS A 345 11.72 2.89 19.35
CA HIS A 345 13.17 2.92 19.58
C HIS A 345 13.43 3.04 21.08
N PRO A 346 13.75 1.93 21.78
CA PRO A 346 13.89 1.96 23.21
C PRO A 346 15.21 2.62 23.62
N TRP A 347 15.24 3.11 24.85
CA TRP A 347 16.47 3.48 25.52
C TRP A 347 17.02 2.28 26.27
N VAL A 348 18.33 2.06 26.16
CA VAL A 348 19.04 1.07 26.95
C VAL A 348 19.94 1.79 27.96
N VAL A 349 19.96 1.30 29.20
CA VAL A 349 20.92 1.72 30.24
C VAL A 349 21.80 0.52 30.55
N ILE A 350 23.12 0.71 30.48
CA ILE A 350 24.10 -0.34 30.75
C ILE A 350 25.06 0.13 31.84
N VAL A 351 25.39 -0.79 32.74
CA VAL A 351 26.47 -0.62 33.74
C VAL A 351 27.43 -1.78 33.57
N THR A 352 28.71 -1.47 33.34
CA THR A 352 29.79 -2.44 33.19
C THR A 352 30.86 -2.26 34.24
N SER A 353 31.57 -3.33 34.58
CA SER A 353 32.87 -3.27 35.25
C SER A 353 33.96 -3.20 34.19
N ARG A 354 34.77 -2.14 34.22
CA ARG A 354 35.94 -1.99 33.35
C ARG A 354 37.11 -2.83 33.82
N SER A 355 37.21 -3.04 35.13
CA SER A 355 38.30 -3.82 35.72
C SER A 355 38.19 -5.30 35.38
N ASP A 356 36.96 -5.83 35.31
CA ASP A 356 36.70 -7.26 35.12
C ASP A 356 36.04 -7.62 33.77
N ASP A 357 35.73 -6.63 32.93
CA ASP A 357 35.08 -6.79 31.61
C ASP A 357 33.71 -7.49 31.69
N LEU A 358 32.89 -7.08 32.67
CA LEU A 358 31.58 -7.67 32.97
C LEU A 358 30.44 -6.68 32.77
N ILE A 359 29.30 -7.15 32.26
CA ILE A 359 28.03 -6.40 32.30
C ILE A 359 27.34 -6.68 33.63
N LEU A 360 27.22 -5.63 34.46
CA LEU A 360 26.69 -5.72 35.81
C LEU A 360 25.17 -5.51 35.84
N SER A 361 24.66 -4.64 34.98
CA SER A 361 23.22 -4.46 34.78
C SER A 361 22.92 -3.95 33.39
N GLN A 362 21.76 -4.34 32.86
CA GLN A 362 21.21 -3.81 31.64
C GLN A 362 19.71 -3.62 31.80
N SER A 363 19.16 -2.54 31.27
CA SER A 363 17.72 -2.31 31.27
C SER A 363 17.26 -1.64 29.99
N LEU A 364 16.06 -2.02 29.54
CA LEU A 364 15.39 -1.44 28.39
C LEU A 364 14.18 -0.63 28.87
N VAL A 365 14.11 0.63 28.45
CA VAL A 365 13.05 1.57 28.85
C VAL A 365 12.51 2.33 27.65
N GLU A 366 11.24 2.74 27.72
CA GLU A 366 10.53 3.36 26.58
C GLU A 366 10.86 4.85 26.39
N SER A 367 11.33 5.52 27.44
CA SER A 367 11.56 6.97 27.47
C SER A 367 12.96 7.29 27.93
N ALA A 368 13.47 8.46 27.54
CA ALA A 368 14.78 8.97 27.95
C ALA A 368 15.01 8.76 29.46
N PRO A 369 16.10 8.08 29.87
CA PRO A 369 16.40 7.78 31.26
C PRO A 369 16.49 9.04 32.12
N THR A 370 15.79 9.05 33.24
CA THR A 370 15.89 10.11 34.25
C THR A 370 17.01 9.80 35.25
N ALA A 371 17.53 10.82 35.92
CA ALA A 371 18.50 10.62 37.02
C ALA A 371 18.01 9.60 38.05
N ASP A 372 16.71 9.62 38.39
CA ASP A 372 16.12 8.66 39.33
C ASP A 372 16.21 7.21 38.83
N LEU A 373 15.94 6.99 37.53
CA LEU A 373 16.08 5.67 36.92
C LEU A 373 17.54 5.22 36.90
N LEU A 374 18.46 6.09 36.50
CA LEU A 374 19.89 5.79 36.46
C LEU A 374 20.42 5.41 37.85
N TRP A 375 19.98 6.12 38.90
CA TRP A 375 20.29 5.75 40.28
C TRP A 375 19.75 4.37 40.64
N ASP A 376 18.49 4.09 40.33
CA ASP A 376 17.86 2.81 40.64
C ASP A 376 18.59 1.65 39.94
N GLN A 377 19.06 1.86 38.69
CA GLN A 377 19.88 0.90 37.96
C GLN A 377 21.25 0.68 38.61
N LEU A 378 21.97 1.75 38.98
CA LEU A 378 23.24 1.64 39.69
C LEU A 378 23.08 0.94 41.04
N ALA A 379 22.02 1.26 41.79
CA ALA A 379 21.73 0.61 43.06
C ALA A 379 21.42 -0.89 42.88
N ALA A 380 20.68 -1.25 41.83
CA ALA A 380 20.44 -2.65 41.48
C ALA A 380 21.74 -3.38 41.11
N ALA A 381 22.60 -2.76 40.28
CA ALA A 381 23.90 -3.30 39.92
C ALA A 381 24.80 -3.56 41.14
N MET A 382 24.78 -2.67 42.15
CA MET A 382 25.54 -2.87 43.40
C MET A 382 24.97 -3.98 44.28
N GLN A 383 23.64 -4.13 44.33
CA GLN A 383 22.98 -5.06 45.25
C GLN A 383 22.83 -6.47 44.68
N ALA A 384 22.61 -6.57 43.38
CA ALA A 384 22.33 -7.82 42.67
C ALA A 384 22.80 -7.72 41.21
N PRO A 385 24.12 -7.67 40.97
CA PRO A 385 24.66 -7.63 39.62
C PRO A 385 24.29 -8.92 38.85
N ILE A 386 24.20 -8.82 37.52
CA ILE A 386 23.95 -9.96 36.63
C ILE A 386 25.07 -11.00 36.77
N VAL A 387 26.31 -10.53 36.89
CA VAL A 387 27.52 -11.34 37.08
C VAL A 387 28.39 -10.69 38.15
N GLY A 388 28.98 -11.49 39.04
CA GLY A 388 29.82 -11.04 40.15
C GLY A 388 29.09 -10.97 41.49
N ASP A 389 29.81 -10.52 42.52
CA ASP A 389 29.27 -10.36 43.87
C ASP A 389 28.79 -8.92 44.13
N ALA A 390 27.85 -8.76 45.05
CA ALA A 390 27.28 -7.45 45.40
C ALA A 390 28.31 -6.56 46.10
N HIS A 391 28.71 -5.47 45.46
CA HIS A 391 29.69 -4.51 45.97
C HIS A 391 29.46 -3.09 45.44
N ARG A 392 30.13 -2.12 46.06
CA ARG A 392 30.25 -0.75 45.55
C ARG A 392 31.60 -0.56 44.85
N PRO A 393 31.67 0.09 43.68
CA PRO A 393 32.93 0.43 43.05
C PRO A 393 33.65 1.57 43.79
N THR A 394 34.93 1.75 43.46
CA THR A 394 35.68 2.95 43.86
C THR A 394 35.41 4.13 42.94
N ALA A 395 35.24 3.88 41.64
CA ALA A 395 35.02 4.91 40.65
C ALA A 395 33.93 4.54 39.64
N LEU A 396 33.22 5.54 39.14
CA LEU A 396 32.25 5.44 38.06
C LEU A 396 32.64 6.41 36.94
N GLN A 397 32.88 5.88 35.76
CA GLN A 397 33.12 6.63 34.53
C GLN A 397 31.80 6.80 33.77
N VAL A 398 31.48 8.04 33.42
CA VAL A 398 30.25 8.38 32.69
C VAL A 398 30.56 9.37 31.56
N HIS A 399 29.67 9.41 30.58
CA HIS A 399 29.70 10.47 29.57
C HIS A 399 29.16 11.79 30.17
N ALA A 400 29.53 12.92 29.58
CA ALA A 400 28.97 14.22 29.98
C ALA A 400 27.45 14.25 29.72
N GLY A 401 26.67 14.60 30.76
CA GLY A 401 25.21 14.70 30.66
C GLY A 401 24.53 15.14 31.97
N GLU A 402 23.48 15.96 31.85
CA GLU A 402 22.75 16.56 32.97
C GLU A 402 22.23 15.51 33.97
N ALA A 403 21.75 14.36 33.47
CA ALA A 403 21.25 13.28 34.31
C ALA A 403 22.33 12.69 35.25
N TRP A 404 23.58 12.63 34.81
CA TRP A 404 24.71 12.17 35.62
C TRP A 404 25.17 13.24 36.62
N GLU A 405 25.15 14.51 36.24
CA GLU A 405 25.50 15.64 37.11
C GLU A 405 24.60 15.70 38.36
N VAL A 406 23.30 15.48 38.17
CA VAL A 406 22.31 15.44 39.28
C VAL A 406 22.64 14.34 40.30
N LEU A 407 23.25 13.23 39.87
CA LEU A 407 23.57 12.09 40.75
C LEU A 407 24.91 12.22 41.47
N MET A 408 25.81 13.11 41.05
CA MET A 408 27.14 13.26 41.65
C MET A 408 27.12 13.42 43.18
N PRO A 409 26.23 14.23 43.80
CA PRO A 409 26.17 14.36 45.25
C PRO A 409 25.79 13.06 45.95
N ALA A 410 24.86 12.30 45.38
CA ALA A 410 24.38 11.04 45.93
C ALA A 410 25.42 9.92 45.81
N LEU A 411 26.14 9.85 44.69
CA LEU A 411 27.23 8.89 44.46
C LEU A 411 28.41 9.17 45.40
N LYS A 412 28.77 10.45 45.58
CA LYS A 412 29.79 10.86 46.55
C LYS A 412 29.39 10.51 47.98
N ALA A 413 28.11 10.64 48.34
CA ALA A 413 27.62 10.28 49.68
C ALA A 413 27.74 8.78 49.98
N ILE A 414 27.78 7.93 48.96
CA ILE A 414 28.05 6.49 49.07
C ILE A 414 29.50 6.12 48.76
N GLY A 415 30.40 7.10 48.69
CA GLY A 415 31.85 6.90 48.57
C GLY A 415 32.35 6.55 47.18
N ILE A 416 31.59 6.81 46.12
CA ILE A 416 31.98 6.54 44.73
C ILE A 416 32.49 7.85 44.11
N GLU A 417 33.69 7.82 43.53
CA GLU A 417 34.23 8.94 42.74
C GLU A 417 33.66 8.88 41.31
N VAL A 418 33.22 10.02 40.78
CA VAL A 418 32.66 10.09 39.41
C VAL A 418 33.67 10.79 38.51
N GLU A 419 34.05 10.13 37.43
CA GLU A 419 34.92 10.67 36.39
C GLU A 419 34.11 10.87 35.10
N VAL A 420 34.11 12.08 34.57
CA VAL A 420 33.43 12.40 33.31
C VAL A 420 34.44 12.32 32.18
N LEU A 421 34.21 11.43 31.23
CA LEU A 421 35.10 11.20 30.09
C LEU A 421 34.42 11.60 28.77
N PRO A 422 35.20 12.07 27.77
CA PRO A 422 34.68 12.39 26.45
C PRO A 422 34.37 11.14 25.61
N THR A 423 34.96 9.98 25.93
CA THR A 423 34.69 8.69 25.29
C THR A 423 34.71 7.57 26.32
N LEU A 424 33.90 6.53 26.10
CA LEU A 424 33.81 5.34 26.92
C LEU A 424 34.05 4.12 26.02
N ASP A 425 35.29 3.90 25.61
CA ASP A 425 35.65 2.96 24.53
C ASP A 425 35.10 1.53 24.71
N GLN A 426 35.05 1.01 25.95
CA GLN A 426 34.46 -0.30 26.25
C GLN A 426 32.93 -0.28 26.08
N MET A 427 32.29 0.79 26.56
CA MET A 427 30.85 0.99 26.44
C MET A 427 30.40 1.13 24.98
N ASP A 428 31.19 1.80 24.14
CA ASP A 428 30.92 1.93 22.71
C ASP A 428 30.83 0.55 22.02
N VAL A 429 31.79 -0.34 22.30
CA VAL A 429 31.79 -1.72 21.77
C VAL A 429 30.57 -2.50 22.27
N VAL A 430 30.23 -2.40 23.56
CA VAL A 430 29.07 -3.12 24.13
C VAL A 430 27.76 -2.67 23.50
N PHE A 431 27.59 -1.36 23.23
CA PHE A 431 26.41 -0.86 22.53
C PHE A 431 26.35 -1.35 21.07
N GLU A 432 27.47 -1.33 20.35
CA GLU A 432 27.52 -1.82 18.96
C GLU A 432 27.19 -3.31 18.87
N GLU A 433 27.72 -4.14 19.77
CA GLU A 433 27.42 -5.58 19.82
C GLU A 433 25.94 -5.83 20.15
N LEU A 434 25.37 -5.08 21.10
CA LEU A 434 23.95 -5.18 21.45
C LEU A 434 23.05 -4.77 20.28
N GLU A 435 23.37 -3.65 19.61
CA GLU A 435 22.62 -3.20 18.44
C GLU A 435 22.69 -4.21 17.30
N SER A 436 23.88 -4.76 17.03
CA SER A 436 24.07 -5.81 16.01
C SER A 436 23.24 -7.06 16.32
N ALA A 437 23.22 -7.49 17.58
CA ALA A 437 22.42 -8.64 18.01
C ALA A 437 20.90 -8.38 17.89
N LEU A 438 20.44 -7.14 18.10
CA LEU A 438 19.02 -6.77 18.01
C LEU A 438 18.56 -6.47 16.57
N ALA A 439 19.43 -5.94 15.72
CA ALA A 439 19.12 -5.62 14.32
C ALA A 439 18.87 -6.90 13.49
N GLY A 440 19.48 -8.03 13.85
CA GLY A 440 19.28 -9.31 13.17
C GLY A 440 19.67 -9.26 11.68
N ASP A 441 18.81 -9.77 10.81
CA ASP A 441 19.01 -9.83 9.36
C ASP A 441 18.55 -8.55 8.61
N GLN A 442 18.41 -7.41 9.29
CA GLN A 442 18.00 -6.18 8.60
C GLN A 442 19.03 -5.75 7.54
N PRO A 443 18.59 -5.30 6.35
CA PRO A 443 19.48 -4.76 5.34
C PRO A 443 20.10 -3.44 5.81
N PRO A 444 21.25 -3.02 5.24
CA PRO A 444 21.88 -1.74 5.57
C PRO A 444 20.93 -0.57 5.28
N SER A 445 21.08 0.50 6.06
CA SER A 445 20.32 1.76 5.91
C SER A 445 20.97 2.67 4.87
N LEU A 446 20.29 3.74 4.45
CA LEU A 446 20.81 4.70 3.46
C LEU A 446 22.14 5.32 3.88
N LEU A 447 22.26 5.73 5.14
CA LEU A 447 23.49 6.36 5.66
C LEU A 447 24.65 5.37 5.83
N ASP A 448 24.39 4.07 5.76
CA ASP A 448 25.44 3.04 5.76
C ASP A 448 26.05 2.84 4.37
N MET A 449 25.40 3.39 3.32
CA MET A 449 25.86 3.23 1.94
C MET A 449 27.04 4.14 1.60
N PRO A 450 28.03 3.66 0.84
CA PRO A 450 29.18 4.46 0.44
C PRO A 450 28.79 5.76 -0.30
N GLY A 451 29.24 6.88 0.25
CA GLY A 451 29.05 8.20 -0.34
C GLY A 451 27.67 8.81 -0.17
N VAL A 452 26.78 8.21 0.63
CA VAL A 452 25.51 8.83 1.03
C VAL A 452 25.75 9.71 2.25
N THR A 453 25.25 10.95 2.20
CA THR A 453 25.34 11.94 3.29
C THR A 453 23.93 12.31 3.76
N PRO A 454 23.76 12.83 4.99
CA PRO A 454 22.47 13.30 5.47
C PRO A 454 21.82 14.35 4.56
N GLU A 455 22.63 15.22 3.93
CA GLU A 455 22.15 16.24 3.01
C GLU A 455 21.61 15.63 1.69
N MET A 456 22.25 14.58 1.17
CA MET A 456 21.76 13.85 -0.01
C MET A 456 20.45 13.11 0.29
N ALA A 457 20.37 12.45 1.45
CA ALA A 457 19.15 11.80 1.89
C ALA A 457 18.01 12.82 2.07
N ASN A 458 18.25 13.95 2.73
CA ASN A 458 17.27 15.03 2.84
C ASN A 458 16.76 15.51 1.46
N GLY A 459 17.67 15.72 0.51
CA GLY A 459 17.30 16.09 -0.86
C GLY A 459 16.37 15.08 -1.55
N PHE A 460 16.61 13.79 -1.32
CA PHE A 460 15.74 12.70 -1.77
C PHE A 460 14.37 12.72 -1.08
N TYR A 461 14.30 12.78 0.25
CA TYR A 461 13.03 12.76 1.00
C TYR A 461 12.14 13.94 0.63
N GLN A 462 12.70 15.15 0.47
CA GLN A 462 11.96 16.31 -0.01
C GLN A 462 11.40 16.09 -1.43
N ALA A 463 12.24 15.61 -2.36
CA ALA A 463 11.80 15.32 -3.73
C ALA A 463 10.73 14.22 -3.78
N ALA A 464 10.83 13.22 -2.91
CA ALA A 464 9.83 12.16 -2.77
C ALA A 464 8.49 12.71 -2.25
N ALA A 465 8.52 13.56 -1.22
CA ALA A 465 7.32 14.21 -0.70
C ALA A 465 6.64 15.10 -1.77
N GLU A 466 7.42 15.89 -2.51
CA GLU A 466 6.93 16.68 -3.65
C GLU A 466 6.30 15.80 -4.75
N PHE A 467 6.99 14.72 -5.14
CA PHE A 467 6.49 13.77 -6.14
C PHE A 467 5.15 13.17 -5.70
N TYR A 468 5.07 12.72 -4.44
CA TYR A 468 3.84 12.11 -3.92
C TYR A 468 2.67 13.09 -3.93
N ARG A 469 2.88 14.34 -3.49
CA ARG A 469 1.86 15.40 -3.51
C ARG A 469 1.40 15.73 -4.92
N SER A 470 2.32 15.73 -5.89
CA SER A 470 1.99 16.02 -7.28
C SER A 470 1.18 14.92 -7.97
N ALA A 471 1.18 13.70 -7.40
CA ALA A 471 0.40 12.54 -7.84
C ALA A 471 0.40 12.29 -9.37
N PRO A 472 1.58 12.21 -10.03
CA PRO A 472 1.68 12.16 -11.49
C PRO A 472 1.01 10.90 -12.09
N TRP A 473 0.90 9.83 -11.32
CA TRP A 473 0.23 8.57 -11.71
C TRP A 473 -1.24 8.78 -12.11
N ARG A 474 -1.91 9.82 -11.62
CA ARG A 474 -3.31 10.11 -11.98
C ARG A 474 -3.48 10.48 -13.46
N LYS A 475 -2.43 11.04 -14.07
CA LYS A 475 -2.42 11.48 -15.47
C LYS A 475 -1.91 10.41 -16.45
N LEU A 476 -1.43 9.27 -15.94
CA LEU A 476 -0.76 8.26 -16.74
C LEU A 476 -1.57 6.96 -16.83
N GLY A 477 -1.41 6.26 -17.96
CA GLY A 477 -1.88 4.89 -18.15
C GLY A 477 -0.93 3.86 -17.52
N TYR A 478 -1.29 2.58 -17.58
CA TYR A 478 -0.49 1.47 -17.02
C TYR A 478 0.78 1.14 -17.85
N GLU A 479 0.83 1.55 -19.11
CA GLU A 479 1.89 1.18 -20.08
C GLU A 479 2.57 2.42 -20.66
N SER A 480 3.01 3.33 -19.80
CA SER A 480 3.73 4.55 -20.19
C SER A 480 5.15 4.54 -19.63
N ALA A 481 6.15 4.65 -20.51
CA ALA A 481 7.55 4.77 -20.15
C ALA A 481 8.08 6.13 -20.58
N ILE A 482 8.84 6.76 -19.68
CA ILE A 482 9.54 8.01 -19.93
C ILE A 482 11.01 7.66 -20.15
N ARG A 483 11.53 7.96 -21.33
CA ARG A 483 12.96 7.90 -21.61
C ARG A 483 13.66 9.04 -20.88
N VAL A 484 14.65 8.70 -20.06
CA VAL A 484 15.45 9.64 -19.25
C VAL A 484 16.91 9.55 -19.70
N GLU A 485 17.44 10.66 -20.20
CA GLU A 485 18.87 10.84 -20.47
C GLU A 485 19.43 11.81 -19.42
N CYS A 486 20.63 11.53 -18.92
CA CYS A 486 21.32 12.35 -17.92
C CYS A 486 22.75 12.61 -18.38
N ASP A 487 23.19 13.86 -18.32
CA ASP A 487 24.52 14.29 -18.77
C ASP A 487 25.68 13.64 -18.02
N ARG A 488 25.48 13.25 -16.76
CA ARG A 488 26.49 12.56 -15.94
C ARG A 488 26.49 11.03 -16.08
N LEU A 489 25.57 10.44 -16.85
CA LEU A 489 25.50 9.00 -17.06
C LEU A 489 25.99 8.64 -18.47
N GLU A 490 27.10 7.90 -18.54
CA GLU A 490 27.67 7.44 -19.82
C GLU A 490 26.90 6.25 -20.43
N SER A 491 26.21 5.47 -19.59
CA SER A 491 25.37 4.36 -20.05
C SER A 491 23.99 4.87 -20.47
N GLY A 492 23.45 4.25 -21.54
CA GLY A 492 22.34 4.71 -22.36
C GLY A 492 21.05 5.14 -21.63
N PRO A 493 20.05 5.62 -22.38
CA PRO A 493 18.84 6.16 -21.78
C PRO A 493 18.19 5.13 -20.86
N ARG A 494 17.76 5.57 -19.68
CA ARG A 494 16.98 4.77 -18.75
C ARG A 494 15.49 5.01 -18.98
N TYR A 495 14.65 4.10 -18.50
CA TYR A 495 13.22 4.13 -18.76
C TYR A 495 12.47 4.18 -17.42
N ALA A 496 11.90 5.33 -17.13
CA ALA A 496 11.14 5.57 -15.92
C ALA A 496 9.66 5.19 -16.11
N VAL A 497 9.12 4.46 -15.14
CA VAL A 497 7.73 4.04 -15.06
C VAL A 497 7.15 4.54 -13.75
N VAL A 498 6.16 5.42 -13.85
CA VAL A 498 5.41 5.92 -12.69
C VAL A 498 4.44 4.83 -12.22
N MET A 499 4.46 4.53 -10.93
CA MET A 499 3.56 3.57 -10.27
C MET A 499 2.49 4.31 -9.47
N GLY A 500 1.26 3.79 -9.48
CA GLY A 500 0.14 4.34 -8.71
C GLY A 500 -1.24 4.18 -9.34
N GLN A 501 -1.30 3.72 -10.59
CA GLN A 501 -2.52 3.60 -11.39
C GLN A 501 -3.53 2.61 -10.78
N SER A 502 -3.05 1.55 -10.12
CA SER A 502 -3.91 0.61 -9.38
C SER A 502 -4.24 1.08 -7.96
N GLY A 503 -3.53 2.09 -7.45
CA GLY A 503 -3.60 2.55 -6.07
C GLY A 503 -3.01 1.61 -5.00
N LEU A 504 -2.47 0.45 -5.40
CA LEU A 504 -1.86 -0.50 -4.46
C LEU A 504 -0.44 -0.10 -4.08
N THR A 505 0.32 0.34 -5.06
CA THR A 505 1.72 0.76 -4.92
C THR A 505 1.91 2.06 -5.67
N PHE A 506 2.38 3.08 -4.96
CA PHE A 506 2.77 4.36 -5.55
C PHE A 506 4.28 4.43 -5.63
N GLY A 507 4.81 5.15 -6.63
CA GLY A 507 6.25 5.31 -6.73
C GLY A 507 6.78 5.55 -8.14
N LEU A 508 8.07 5.32 -8.29
CA LEU A 508 8.80 5.48 -9.54
C LEU A 508 9.82 4.37 -9.67
N ALA A 509 9.81 3.65 -10.79
CA ALA A 509 10.81 2.62 -11.12
C ALA A 509 11.58 3.04 -12.37
N ILE A 510 12.91 2.97 -12.32
CA ILE A 510 13.79 3.33 -13.42
C ILE A 510 14.52 2.06 -13.89
N TYR A 511 14.19 1.62 -15.10
CA TYR A 511 14.75 0.43 -15.75
C TYR A 511 15.90 0.80 -16.67
N ASP A 512 16.87 -0.10 -16.77
CA ASP A 512 18.06 0.11 -17.62
C ASP A 512 17.83 -0.32 -19.08
N ASP A 513 16.80 -1.13 -19.38
CA ASP A 513 16.53 -1.68 -20.73
C ASP A 513 15.04 -1.70 -21.09
N LEU A 514 14.69 -1.00 -22.18
CA LEU A 514 13.34 -0.95 -22.72
C LEU A 514 12.84 -2.31 -23.23
N LYS A 515 13.71 -3.17 -23.76
CA LYS A 515 13.32 -4.50 -24.25
C LYS A 515 12.84 -5.37 -23.09
N VAL A 516 13.55 -5.32 -21.97
CA VAL A 516 13.16 -6.03 -20.74
C VAL A 516 11.83 -5.46 -20.21
N LEU A 517 11.68 -4.13 -20.19
CA LEU A 517 10.43 -3.50 -19.77
C LEU A 517 9.23 -3.89 -20.67
N LYS A 518 9.41 -3.91 -22.00
CA LYS A 518 8.37 -4.36 -22.94
C LYS A 518 8.04 -5.85 -22.75
N LYS A 519 9.04 -6.69 -22.46
CA LYS A 519 8.84 -8.12 -22.14
C LYS A 519 8.01 -8.27 -20.86
N LEU A 520 8.31 -7.47 -19.82
CA LEU A 520 7.57 -7.42 -18.56
C LEU A 520 6.10 -7.07 -18.79
N TRP A 521 5.80 -5.99 -19.51
CA TRP A 521 4.41 -5.57 -19.80
C TRP A 521 3.64 -6.56 -20.66
N SER A 522 4.34 -7.34 -21.50
CA SER A 522 3.66 -8.33 -22.34
C SER A 522 3.07 -9.52 -21.56
N GLY A 523 3.34 -9.63 -20.25
CA GLY A 523 2.87 -10.73 -19.41
C GLY A 523 3.47 -12.09 -19.77
N ARG A 524 4.53 -12.11 -20.59
CA ARG A 524 5.18 -13.34 -21.09
C ARG A 524 6.42 -13.73 -20.29
N MET A 525 6.82 -12.95 -19.30
CA MET A 525 7.94 -13.31 -18.41
C MET A 525 7.42 -14.23 -17.31
N SER A 526 8.10 -15.36 -17.09
CA SER A 526 7.93 -16.10 -15.84
C SER A 526 8.50 -15.32 -14.66
N ASP A 527 8.11 -15.69 -13.44
CA ASP A 527 8.67 -15.10 -12.21
C ASP A 527 10.20 -15.27 -12.15
N ASP A 528 10.71 -16.42 -12.60
CA ASP A 528 12.15 -16.71 -12.68
C ASP A 528 12.88 -15.82 -13.70
N GLU A 529 12.27 -15.57 -14.86
CA GLU A 529 12.83 -14.66 -15.86
C GLU A 529 12.82 -13.22 -15.34
N ASN A 530 11.74 -12.80 -14.68
CA ASN A 530 11.64 -11.47 -14.07
C ASN A 530 12.74 -11.28 -13.00
N ALA A 531 12.92 -12.27 -12.12
CA ALA A 531 13.98 -12.31 -11.13
C ALA A 531 15.40 -12.16 -11.72
N ARG A 532 15.67 -12.81 -12.87
CA ARG A 532 16.99 -12.86 -13.48
C ARG A 532 17.32 -11.68 -14.38
N GLU A 533 16.34 -11.17 -15.12
CA GLU A 533 16.57 -10.20 -16.19
C GLU A 533 16.32 -8.75 -15.78
N THR A 534 15.47 -8.49 -14.78
CA THR A 534 15.11 -7.12 -14.42
C THR A 534 16.09 -6.49 -13.44
N VAL A 535 16.58 -5.31 -13.83
CA VAL A 535 17.39 -4.43 -12.99
C VAL A 535 16.69 -3.08 -12.98
N ALA A 536 16.41 -2.56 -11.79
CA ALA A 536 15.67 -1.32 -11.64
C ALA A 536 16.08 -0.58 -10.37
N LEU A 537 16.16 0.75 -10.46
CA LEU A 537 16.21 1.62 -9.30
C LEU A 537 14.79 2.08 -9.01
N SER A 538 14.27 1.75 -7.82
CA SER A 538 12.86 1.95 -7.50
C SER A 538 12.71 2.71 -6.20
N VAL A 539 11.72 3.61 -6.17
CA VAL A 539 11.17 4.16 -4.94
C VAL A 539 9.69 3.79 -4.88
N THR A 540 9.25 3.26 -3.74
CA THR A 540 7.86 2.91 -3.45
C THR A 540 7.39 3.58 -2.17
N TYR A 541 6.11 3.89 -2.07
CA TYR A 541 5.51 4.47 -0.88
C TYR A 541 4.61 3.46 -0.18
N ASP A 542 4.84 3.26 1.11
CA ASP A 542 3.95 2.51 2.01
C ASP A 542 4.07 3.06 3.44
N ASP A 543 3.53 2.36 4.43
CA ASP A 543 3.85 2.64 5.83
C ASP A 543 5.33 2.36 6.18
N ASP A 544 5.69 2.58 7.44
CA ASP A 544 7.04 2.44 7.96
C ASP A 544 7.53 0.98 8.07
N SER A 545 6.72 -0.01 7.69
CA SER A 545 7.11 -1.43 7.75
C SER A 545 8.19 -1.80 6.72
N GLY A 546 8.31 -1.04 5.63
CA GLY A 546 9.29 -1.24 4.57
C GLY A 546 10.57 -0.41 4.71
N ILE A 547 10.75 0.29 5.83
CA ILE A 547 11.90 1.15 6.13
C ILE A 547 12.76 0.47 7.19
N THR A 548 14.09 0.51 7.04
CA THR A 548 15.01 -0.04 8.04
C THR A 548 14.92 0.78 9.32
N ASP A 549 15.21 0.15 10.45
CA ASP A 549 15.14 0.86 11.72
C ASP A 549 16.19 1.99 11.81
N GLY A 550 17.34 1.82 11.15
CA GLY A 550 18.36 2.86 11.03
C GLY A 550 17.90 4.06 10.19
N ASP A 551 17.18 3.83 9.08
CA ASP A 551 16.60 4.92 8.29
C ASP A 551 15.48 5.63 9.04
N LEU A 552 14.65 4.91 9.81
CA LEU A 552 13.62 5.52 10.66
C LEU A 552 14.22 6.42 11.74
N LYS A 553 15.29 5.98 12.39
CA LYS A 553 16.02 6.79 13.36
C LYS A 553 16.63 8.03 12.71
N ALA A 554 17.20 7.89 11.51
CA ALA A 554 17.76 9.02 10.77
C ALA A 554 16.67 10.03 10.34
N ILE A 555 15.49 9.56 9.92
CA ILE A 555 14.34 10.43 9.63
C ILE A 555 13.97 11.27 10.87
N GLU A 556 13.98 10.67 12.05
CA GLU A 556 13.71 11.36 13.33
C GLU A 556 14.82 12.38 13.67
N ASP A 557 16.09 11.97 13.62
CA ASP A 557 17.24 12.79 14.02
C ASP A 557 17.49 14.00 13.13
N TYR A 558 17.27 13.84 11.81
CA TYR A 558 17.49 14.89 10.83
C TYR A 558 16.19 15.59 10.39
N GLU A 559 15.05 15.23 10.99
CA GLU A 559 13.72 15.75 10.69
C GLU A 559 13.39 15.72 9.18
N TRP A 560 13.73 14.62 8.50
CA TRP A 560 13.46 14.48 7.08
C TRP A 560 11.96 14.43 6.81
N GLU A 561 11.55 15.09 5.72
CA GLU A 561 10.14 15.25 5.40
C GLU A 561 9.49 13.94 4.96
N ILE A 562 8.47 13.50 5.71
CA ILE A 562 7.57 12.41 5.33
C ILE A 562 6.19 12.99 5.04
N VAL A 563 5.65 12.70 3.85
CA VAL A 563 4.40 13.34 3.38
C VAL A 563 3.18 12.98 4.23
N SER A 564 3.11 11.73 4.69
CA SER A 564 2.12 11.24 5.66
C SER A 564 2.56 9.89 6.24
N PRO A 565 1.99 9.44 7.37
CA PRO A 565 2.33 8.15 7.99
C PRO A 565 2.11 6.91 7.10
N GLU A 566 1.38 7.05 5.99
CA GLU A 566 1.08 5.99 5.03
C GLU A 566 1.99 6.01 3.78
N ALA A 567 2.92 6.95 3.71
CA ALA A 567 3.68 7.23 2.50
C ALA A 567 5.15 7.54 2.82
N TYR A 568 5.79 6.64 3.54
CA TYR A 568 7.23 6.57 3.68
C TYR A 568 7.86 6.14 2.33
N PRO A 569 8.78 6.94 1.76
CA PRO A 569 9.47 6.54 0.54
C PRO A 569 10.58 5.54 0.87
N SER A 570 10.42 4.29 0.42
CA SER A 570 11.45 3.26 0.46
C SER A 570 12.15 3.19 -0.90
N ILE A 571 13.45 3.45 -0.95
CA ILE A 571 14.26 3.41 -2.18
C ILE A 571 15.23 2.24 -2.16
N PHE A 572 15.28 1.49 -3.25
CA PHE A 572 16.15 0.34 -3.39
C PHE A 572 16.56 0.11 -4.85
N ARG A 573 17.72 -0.49 -5.04
CA ARG A 573 18.17 -1.04 -6.31
C ARG A 573 17.92 -2.54 -6.31
N LYS A 574 17.10 -3.00 -7.25
CA LYS A 574 16.95 -4.41 -7.58
C LYS A 574 18.03 -4.81 -8.57
N GLU A 575 18.82 -5.82 -8.20
CA GLU A 575 19.84 -6.43 -9.05
C GLU A 575 19.37 -7.79 -9.59
N ARG A 576 20.16 -8.36 -10.51
CA ARG A 576 19.84 -9.68 -11.09
C ARG A 576 19.85 -10.76 -9.99
N GLY A 577 18.84 -11.63 -10.00
CA GLY A 577 18.70 -12.70 -9.02
C GLY A 577 17.95 -12.31 -7.75
N LEU A 578 17.12 -11.26 -7.80
CA LEU A 578 16.29 -10.75 -6.68
C LEU A 578 17.08 -10.14 -5.50
N SER A 579 18.39 -9.95 -5.64
CA SER A 579 19.14 -9.18 -4.64
C SER A 579 18.67 -7.73 -4.65
N MET A 580 18.41 -7.19 -3.46
CA MET A 580 18.04 -5.80 -3.25
C MET A 580 19.07 -5.15 -2.35
N ARG A 581 19.44 -3.92 -2.68
CA ARG A 581 20.31 -3.09 -1.84
C ARG A 581 19.80 -1.65 -1.83
N PRO A 582 20.14 -0.84 -0.82
CA PRO A 582 19.93 0.59 -0.91
C PRO A 582 20.77 1.21 -2.06
N PRO A 583 20.39 2.40 -2.57
CA PRO A 583 21.09 3.08 -3.64
C PRO A 583 22.47 3.60 -3.20
N LEU A 584 23.39 3.70 -4.17
CA LEU A 584 24.62 4.48 -4.00
C LEU A 584 24.33 5.99 -4.02
N GLY A 585 25.24 6.82 -3.52
CA GLY A 585 25.05 8.29 -3.47
C GLY A 585 24.63 8.91 -4.81
N TRP A 586 25.26 8.52 -5.93
CA TRP A 586 24.88 9.03 -7.26
C TRP A 586 23.53 8.49 -7.76
N GLU A 587 23.13 7.27 -7.36
CA GLU A 587 21.81 6.70 -7.69
C GLU A 587 20.71 7.45 -6.93
N LEU A 588 20.98 7.84 -5.68
CA LEU A 588 20.08 8.62 -4.84
C LEU A 588 19.83 10.02 -5.43
N GLU A 589 20.88 10.73 -5.84
CA GLU A 589 20.76 12.04 -6.50
C GLU A 589 20.08 11.94 -7.88
N PHE A 590 20.36 10.88 -8.63
CA PHE A 590 19.69 10.65 -9.90
C PHE A 590 18.19 10.40 -9.70
N MET A 591 17.80 9.61 -8.69
CA MET A 591 16.40 9.43 -8.33
C MET A 591 15.76 10.74 -7.87
N GLN A 592 16.43 11.53 -7.02
CA GLN A 592 15.98 12.86 -6.61
C GLN A 592 15.68 13.75 -7.84
N ALA A 593 16.58 13.78 -8.82
CA ALA A 593 16.39 14.57 -10.04
C ALA A 593 15.19 14.08 -10.86
N CYS A 594 15.00 12.76 -10.98
CA CYS A 594 13.86 12.18 -11.67
C CYS A 594 12.53 12.50 -10.97
N LEU A 595 12.49 12.41 -9.63
CA LEU A 595 11.30 12.71 -8.83
C LEU A 595 10.84 14.17 -8.99
N ARG A 596 11.77 15.11 -9.20
CA ARG A 596 11.43 16.53 -9.46
C ARG A 596 11.04 16.79 -10.92
N ALA A 597 11.74 16.18 -11.87
CA ALA A 597 11.55 16.47 -13.29
C ALA A 597 10.31 15.80 -13.90
N ILE A 598 10.00 14.56 -13.49
CA ILE A 598 8.94 13.76 -14.11
C ILE A 598 7.53 14.35 -13.92
N PRO A 599 7.13 14.81 -12.72
CA PRO A 599 5.81 15.43 -12.55
C PRO A 599 5.58 16.63 -13.46
N GLU A 600 6.61 17.47 -13.63
CA GLU A 600 6.54 18.64 -14.51
C GLU A 600 6.44 18.24 -15.98
N PHE A 601 7.22 17.23 -16.41
CA PHE A 601 7.13 16.66 -17.75
C PHE A 601 5.73 16.12 -18.05
N VAL A 602 5.21 15.25 -17.18
CA VAL A 602 3.88 14.64 -17.28
C VAL A 602 2.77 15.69 -17.31
N ALA A 603 2.93 16.78 -16.57
CA ALA A 603 1.94 17.85 -16.55
C ALA A 603 1.90 18.66 -17.86
N ARG A 604 3.01 18.75 -18.59
CA ARG A 604 3.16 19.58 -19.80
C ARG A 604 3.07 18.79 -21.11
N HIS A 605 3.33 17.49 -21.09
CA HIS A 605 3.45 16.67 -22.29
C HIS A 605 2.46 15.50 -22.25
N PRO A 606 1.33 15.61 -22.96
CA PRO A 606 0.46 14.46 -23.24
C PRO A 606 1.24 13.27 -23.81
N THR A 607 0.79 12.04 -23.56
CA THR A 607 1.52 10.79 -23.89
C THR A 607 1.75 10.56 -25.39
N ASP A 608 1.02 11.29 -26.25
CA ASP A 608 1.15 11.31 -27.70
C ASP A 608 2.17 12.35 -28.21
N ASN A 609 2.66 13.24 -27.34
CA ASN A 609 3.62 14.28 -27.69
C ASN A 609 5.09 13.82 -27.51
N LEU A 610 5.74 13.41 -28.60
CA LEU A 610 7.12 12.90 -28.58
C LEU A 610 8.22 13.99 -28.45
N THR A 611 7.87 15.26 -28.19
CA THR A 611 8.87 16.32 -28.01
C THR A 611 9.74 16.06 -26.78
N LYS A 612 11.04 16.31 -26.93
CA LYS A 612 11.99 16.26 -25.81
C LYS A 612 11.76 17.43 -24.86
N TYR A 613 11.96 17.17 -23.57
CA TYR A 613 11.89 18.14 -22.49
C TYR A 613 13.23 18.16 -21.75
N ASP A 614 13.96 19.26 -21.87
CA ASP A 614 15.22 19.48 -21.18
C ASP A 614 15.00 20.25 -19.88
N THR A 615 15.58 19.78 -18.78
CA THR A 615 15.54 20.46 -17.49
C THR A 615 16.86 20.27 -16.73
N THR A 616 17.15 21.19 -15.81
CA THR A 616 18.32 21.13 -14.95
C THR A 616 17.86 21.12 -13.50
N ILE A 617 18.27 20.09 -12.76
CA ILE A 617 17.92 19.91 -11.35
C ILE A 617 19.17 20.07 -10.50
N ARG A 618 19.05 20.81 -9.40
CA ARG A 618 20.12 20.97 -8.41
C ARG A 618 20.05 19.85 -7.39
N VAL A 619 21.17 19.16 -7.20
CA VAL A 619 21.43 18.12 -6.20
C VAL A 619 22.62 18.52 -5.33
N THR A 620 22.96 17.73 -4.32
CA THR A 620 24.05 18.04 -3.37
C THR A 620 25.40 18.15 -4.09
N SER A 621 25.67 17.28 -5.07
CA SER A 621 26.89 17.25 -5.87
C SER A 621 26.90 18.23 -7.07
N GLY A 622 25.96 19.18 -7.12
CA GLY A 622 25.87 20.22 -8.15
C GLY A 622 24.63 20.12 -9.02
N GLU A 623 24.76 20.35 -10.33
CA GLU A 623 23.64 20.30 -11.27
C GLU A 623 23.64 19.00 -12.09
N LEU A 624 22.44 18.46 -12.32
CA LEU A 624 22.16 17.35 -13.24
C LEU A 624 21.24 17.85 -14.34
N ARG A 625 21.65 17.68 -15.61
CA ARG A 625 20.78 17.97 -16.76
C ARG A 625 20.08 16.71 -17.21
N LEU A 626 18.75 16.74 -17.22
CA LEU A 626 17.90 15.66 -17.68
C LEU A 626 17.21 16.02 -18.99
N THR A 627 17.15 15.06 -19.91
CA THR A 627 16.34 15.14 -21.13
C THR A 627 15.29 14.03 -21.07
N LEU A 628 14.01 14.41 -21.03
CA LEU A 628 12.86 13.52 -20.92
C LEU A 628 12.11 13.44 -22.26
N SER A 629 11.60 12.26 -22.61
CA SER A 629 10.68 12.06 -23.75
C SER A 629 9.85 10.80 -23.53
N TRP A 630 8.70 10.67 -24.18
CA TRP A 630 7.97 9.40 -24.17
C TRP A 630 8.76 8.33 -24.92
N ALA A 631 8.87 7.14 -24.34
CA ALA A 631 9.44 6.00 -25.04
C ALA A 631 8.42 5.45 -26.05
N ASP A 632 8.88 5.14 -27.26
CA ASP A 632 8.01 4.53 -28.27
C ASP A 632 7.43 3.20 -27.75
N ALA A 633 6.10 3.12 -27.75
CA ALA A 633 5.32 1.96 -27.29
C ALA A 633 5.73 0.66 -28.01
#